data_AF-A0A524KEW1-F1
#
_entry.id   AF-A0A524KEW1-F1
#
_cell.length_a   1.000
_cell.length_b   1.000
_cell.length_c   1.000
_cell.angle_alpha   90.00
_cell.angle_beta   90.00
_cell.angle_gamma   90.00
#
_symmetry.space_group_name_H-M   'P 1'
#
loop_
_entity.id
_entity.type
_entity.pdbx_description
1 polymer ?
#
loop_
_entity_poly.entity_id
_entity_poly.type
_entity_poly.pdbx_seq_one_letter_code
_entity_poly.pdbx_strand_id
1 'polypeptide(L)'
;GLERVLAMGRAYVDFAASSPLQFELLARFEATEVSTTDADSNHFACLAAGAQVHALLTDALEVGIRDGSVARSAGSPNTIALALWAMTHGTIQVASMKRAVLSQHAVTPAALVEQTLRMAAISLRRGE
;
A
#
# COMPACT_ATOMS: atom_id res chain seq x y z
N GLY A 1 4.09 15.49 6.35
CA GLY A 1 3.40 14.63 5.37
C GLY A 1 3.88 13.20 5.45
N LEU A 2 5.20 12.96 5.42
CA LEU A 2 5.79 11.61 5.44
C LEU A 2 5.25 10.71 6.56
N GLU A 3 5.17 11.20 7.81
CA GLU A 3 4.63 10.40 8.93
C GLU A 3 3.18 9.93 8.68
N ARG A 4 2.35 10.75 8.03
CA ARG A 4 0.98 10.36 7.66
C ARG A 4 0.98 9.26 6.60
N VAL A 5 1.85 9.37 5.60
CA VAL A 5 2.05 8.33 4.57
C VAL A 5 2.47 7.00 5.21
N LEU A 6 3.43 7.04 6.14
CA LEU A 6 3.90 5.84 6.84
C LEU A 6 2.83 5.25 7.77
N ALA A 7 2.04 6.10 8.44
CA ALA A 7 0.92 5.66 9.26
C ALA A 7 -0.15 4.96 8.42
N MET A 8 -0.44 5.45 7.21
CA MET A 8 -1.36 4.78 6.28
C MET A 8 -0.84 3.41 5.84
N GLY A 9 0.46 3.30 5.54
CA GLY A 9 1.09 2.01 5.21
C GLY A 9 0.97 0.99 6.34
N ARG A 10 1.25 1.41 7.59
CA ARG A 10 1.06 0.56 8.78
C ARG A 10 -0.39 0.16 8.99
N ALA A 11 -1.33 1.11 8.86
CA ALA A 11 -2.76 0.81 8.98
C ALA A 11 -3.23 -0.22 7.96
N TYR A 12 -2.68 -0.19 6.74
CA TYR A 12 -3.03 -1.18 5.71
C TYR A 12 -2.48 -2.59 6.02
N VAL A 13 -1.25 -2.66 6.55
CA VAL A 13 -0.67 -3.92 7.06
C VAL A 13 -1.50 -4.46 8.22
N ASP A 14 -1.90 -3.61 9.17
CA ASP A 14 -2.72 -3.98 10.32
C ASP A 14 -4.11 -4.44 9.89
N PHE A 15 -4.71 -3.79 8.89
CA PHE A 15 -5.96 -4.23 8.27
C PHE A 15 -5.84 -5.65 7.72
N ALA A 16 -4.79 -5.94 6.95
CA ALA A 16 -4.58 -7.27 6.39
C ALA A 16 -4.40 -8.35 7.47
N ALA A 17 -3.73 -8.01 8.57
CA ALA A 17 -3.51 -8.93 9.70
C ALA A 17 -4.78 -9.15 10.54
N SER A 18 -5.55 -8.08 10.79
CA SER A 18 -6.74 -8.12 11.65
C SER A 18 -7.99 -8.62 10.95
N SER A 19 -8.05 -8.49 9.61
CA SER A 19 -9.21 -8.81 8.78
C SER A 19 -8.83 -9.62 7.54
N PRO A 20 -8.26 -10.83 7.70
CA PRO A 20 -7.65 -11.58 6.60
C PRO A 20 -8.64 -11.96 5.49
N LEU A 21 -9.89 -12.30 5.85
CA LEU A 21 -10.93 -12.62 4.86
C LEU A 21 -11.29 -11.39 4.00
N GLN A 22 -11.43 -10.23 4.64
CA GLN A 22 -11.74 -8.98 3.95
C GLN A 22 -10.59 -8.57 3.03
N PHE A 23 -9.35 -8.73 3.47
CA PHE A 23 -8.17 -8.49 2.65
C PHE A 23 -8.10 -9.42 1.43
N GLU A 24 -8.43 -10.72 1.61
CA GLU A 24 -8.48 -11.67 0.49
C GLU A 24 -9.53 -11.27 -0.56
N LEU A 25 -10.72 -10.86 -0.12
CA LEU A 25 -11.77 -10.38 -1.02
C LEU A 25 -11.35 -9.10 -1.76
N LEU A 26 -10.75 -8.14 -1.04
CA LEU A 26 -10.20 -6.92 -1.63
C LEU A 26 -9.14 -7.25 -2.69
N ALA A 27 -8.18 -8.11 -2.38
CA ALA A 27 -7.13 -8.51 -3.33
C ALA A 27 -7.70 -9.20 -4.58
N ARG A 28 -8.79 -9.96 -4.43
CA ARG A 28 -9.47 -10.59 -5.57
C ARG A 28 -10.20 -9.59 -6.45
N PHE A 29 -10.85 -8.59 -5.85
CA PHE A 29 -11.48 -7.50 -6.58
C PHE A 29 -10.44 -6.66 -7.33
N GLU A 30 -9.35 -6.27 -6.67
CA GLU A 30 -8.25 -5.50 -7.27
C GLU A 30 -7.53 -6.24 -8.42
N ALA A 31 -7.56 -7.58 -8.43
CA ALA A 31 -7.02 -8.40 -9.52
C ALA A 31 -7.95 -8.54 -10.73
N THR A 32 -9.17 -8.02 -10.67
CA THR A 32 -10.18 -8.16 -11.73
C THR A 32 -10.33 -6.84 -12.49
N GLU A 33 -10.37 -6.90 -13.82
CA GLU A 33 -10.54 -5.71 -14.66
C GLU A 33 -11.95 -5.10 -14.49
N VAL A 34 -12.01 -3.77 -14.37
CA VAL A 34 -13.22 -3.01 -13.97
C VAL A 34 -14.29 -2.94 -15.07
N SER A 35 -13.97 -3.34 -16.31
CA SER A 35 -14.78 -3.06 -17.51
C SER A 35 -16.20 -3.65 -17.53
N THR A 36 -16.59 -4.45 -16.53
CA THR A 36 -17.88 -5.16 -16.49
C THR A 36 -18.60 -5.12 -15.14
N THR A 37 -18.15 -4.29 -14.20
CA THR A 37 -18.70 -4.32 -12.84
C THR A 37 -19.99 -3.49 -12.72
N ASP A 38 -21.08 -4.12 -12.31
CA ASP A 38 -22.36 -3.47 -11.98
C ASP A 38 -22.17 -2.43 -10.85
N ALA A 39 -22.74 -1.23 -11.03
CA ALA A 39 -22.56 -0.08 -10.14
C ALA A 39 -23.09 -0.33 -8.72
N ASP A 40 -24.04 -1.25 -8.57
CA ASP A 40 -24.61 -1.62 -7.26
C ASP A 40 -23.93 -2.85 -6.62
N SER A 41 -22.86 -3.36 -7.23
CA SER A 41 -22.15 -4.53 -6.71
C SER A 41 -21.20 -4.20 -5.55
N ASN A 42 -20.99 -5.17 -4.68
CA ASN A 42 -19.94 -5.10 -3.64
C ASN A 42 -18.54 -4.88 -4.24
N HIS A 43 -18.31 -5.35 -5.48
CA HIS A 43 -17.07 -5.13 -6.20
C HIS A 43 -16.90 -3.64 -6.53
N PHE A 44 -17.93 -2.99 -7.09
CA PHE A 44 -17.89 -1.55 -7.35
C PHE A 44 -17.70 -0.75 -6.06
N ALA A 45 -18.44 -1.09 -5.00
CA ALA A 45 -18.33 -0.42 -3.70
C ALA A 45 -16.91 -0.54 -3.11
N CYS A 46 -16.26 -1.72 -3.25
CA CYS A 46 -14.89 -1.93 -2.81
C CYS A 46 -13.89 -1.06 -3.58
N LEU A 47 -14.00 -1.00 -4.91
CA LEU A 47 -13.14 -0.15 -5.74
C LEU A 47 -13.36 1.34 -5.46
N ALA A 48 -14.60 1.77 -5.25
CA ALA A 48 -14.93 3.15 -4.89
C ALA A 48 -14.31 3.53 -3.52
N ALA A 49 -14.36 2.65 -2.53
CA ALA A 49 -13.67 2.85 -1.26
C ALA A 49 -12.15 2.90 -1.43
N GLY A 50 -11.58 2.04 -2.29
CA GLY A 50 -10.16 2.09 -2.66
C GLY A 50 -9.74 3.43 -3.25
N ALA A 51 -10.57 4.02 -4.13
CA ALA A 51 -10.32 5.35 -4.70
C ALA A 51 -10.29 6.45 -3.62
N GLN A 52 -11.13 6.35 -2.58
CA GLN A 52 -11.11 7.29 -1.46
C GLN A 52 -9.82 7.18 -0.63
N VAL A 53 -9.35 5.95 -0.37
CA VAL A 53 -8.06 5.72 0.30
C VAL A 53 -6.89 6.25 -0.53
N HIS A 54 -6.95 6.06 -1.85
CA HIS A 54 -5.95 6.60 -2.77
C HIS A 54 -5.89 8.13 -2.71
N ALA A 55 -7.05 8.80 -2.72
CA ALA A 55 -7.12 10.26 -2.58
C ALA A 55 -6.49 10.74 -1.26
N LEU A 56 -6.78 10.07 -0.14
CA LEU A 56 -6.17 10.38 1.15
C LEU A 56 -4.64 10.24 1.15
N LEU A 57 -4.11 9.26 0.41
CA LEU A 57 -2.67 9.03 0.29
C LEU A 57 -2.02 10.13 -0.55
N THR A 58 -2.64 10.49 -1.68
CA THR A 58 -2.20 11.60 -2.53
C THR A 58 -2.18 12.92 -1.77
N ASP A 59 -3.23 13.22 -0.98
CA ASP A 59 -3.26 14.41 -0.13
C ASP A 59 -2.11 14.43 0.89
N ALA A 60 -1.84 13.29 1.53
CA ALA A 60 -0.74 13.16 2.50
C ALA A 60 0.64 13.39 1.84
N LEU A 61 0.82 12.91 0.61
CA LEU A 61 2.02 13.11 -0.20
C LEU A 61 2.19 14.57 -0.61
N GLU A 62 1.13 15.23 -1.06
CA GLU A 62 1.16 16.66 -1.40
C GLU A 62 1.52 17.52 -0.20
N VAL A 63 0.95 17.22 0.97
CA VAL A 63 1.35 17.86 2.24
C VAL A 63 2.83 17.60 2.51
N GLY A 64 3.30 16.37 2.33
CA GLY A 64 4.71 16.01 2.52
C GLY A 64 5.67 16.74 1.59
N ILE A 65 5.28 16.96 0.34
CA ILE A 65 6.06 17.72 -0.63
C ILE A 65 6.08 19.22 -0.25
N ARG A 66 4.95 19.75 0.21
CA ARG A 66 4.80 21.14 0.61
C ARG A 66 5.61 21.47 1.86
N ASP A 67 5.57 20.59 2.86
CA ASP A 67 6.29 20.76 4.13
C ASP A 67 7.75 20.27 4.07
N GLY A 68 8.17 19.68 2.95
CA GLY A 68 9.54 19.22 2.71
C GLY A 68 9.89 17.87 3.33
N SER A 69 8.96 17.19 4.01
CA SER A 69 9.16 15.84 4.55
C SER A 69 9.20 14.74 3.48
N VAL A 70 8.67 15.01 2.28
CA VAL A 70 8.81 14.17 1.08
C VAL A 70 9.60 14.94 0.03
N ALA A 71 10.61 14.31 -0.56
CA ALA A 71 11.43 14.92 -1.59
C ALA A 71 10.63 15.17 -2.88
N ARG A 72 10.75 16.37 -3.45
CA ARG A 72 10.14 16.68 -4.77
C ARG A 72 10.68 15.79 -5.89
N SER A 73 11.91 15.30 -5.75
CA SER A 73 12.55 14.39 -6.70
C SER A 73 12.04 12.94 -6.59
N ALA A 74 11.25 12.59 -5.57
CA ALA A 74 10.72 11.24 -5.41
C ALA A 74 9.66 10.87 -6.47
N GLY A 75 9.08 11.86 -7.15
CA GLY A 75 8.09 11.67 -8.21
C GLY A 75 6.80 12.46 -7.99
N SER A 76 5.81 12.24 -8.86
CA SER A 76 4.47 12.83 -8.70
C SER A 76 3.71 12.13 -7.57
N PRO A 77 2.82 12.83 -6.83
CA PRO A 77 2.00 12.23 -5.77
C PRO A 77 1.25 10.96 -6.22
N ASN A 78 0.61 10.99 -7.39
CA ASN A 78 -0.14 9.83 -7.90
C ASN A 78 0.77 8.65 -8.25
N THR A 79 1.92 8.90 -8.90
CA THR A 79 2.88 7.84 -9.21
C THR A 79 3.43 7.20 -7.93
N ILE A 80 3.76 8.03 -6.93
CA ILE A 80 4.21 7.55 -5.62
C ILE A 80 3.10 6.74 -4.94
N ALA A 81 1.86 7.23 -4.92
CA ALA A 81 0.74 6.55 -4.29
C ALA A 81 0.49 5.15 -4.88
N LEU A 82 0.50 5.04 -6.21
CA LEU A 82 0.38 3.75 -6.92
C LEU A 82 1.56 2.82 -6.60
N ALA A 83 2.79 3.35 -6.58
CA ALA A 83 3.98 2.55 -6.26
C ALA A 83 3.93 2.04 -4.81
N LEU A 84 3.54 2.89 -3.85
CA LEU A 84 3.38 2.50 -2.45
C LEU A 84 2.31 1.43 -2.28
N TRP A 85 1.15 1.59 -2.92
CA TRP A 85 0.10 0.57 -2.93
C TRP A 85 0.61 -0.75 -3.51
N ALA A 86 1.21 -0.75 -4.70
CA ALA A 86 1.72 -1.96 -5.35
C ALA A 86 2.77 -2.69 -4.49
N MET A 87 3.72 -1.94 -3.90
CA MET A 87 4.77 -2.50 -3.05
C MET A 87 4.19 -3.11 -1.77
N THR A 88 3.33 -2.38 -1.06
CA THR A 88 2.77 -2.83 0.22
C THR A 88 1.75 -3.96 0.01
N HIS A 89 0.84 -3.83 -0.95
CA HIS A 89 -0.14 -4.87 -1.29
C HIS A 89 0.55 -6.17 -1.71
N GLY A 90 1.49 -6.09 -2.67
CA GLY A 90 2.24 -7.26 -3.12
C GLY A 90 3.07 -7.90 -2.01
N THR A 91 3.68 -7.08 -1.13
CA THR A 91 4.41 -7.58 0.03
C THR A 91 3.50 -8.34 0.99
N ILE A 92 2.30 -7.84 1.28
CA ILE A 92 1.32 -8.53 2.14
C ILE A 92 0.90 -9.87 1.52
N GLN A 93 0.65 -9.90 0.21
CA GLN A 93 0.31 -11.14 -0.50
C GLN A 93 1.44 -12.16 -0.41
N VAL A 94 2.70 -11.77 -0.67
CA VAL A 94 3.87 -12.66 -0.55
C VAL A 94 4.04 -13.14 0.89
N ALA A 95 3.98 -12.23 1.87
CA ALA A 95 4.09 -12.53 3.30
C ALA A 95 3.04 -13.54 3.77
N SER A 96 1.84 -13.47 3.19
CA SER A 96 0.72 -14.36 3.55
C SER A 96 0.77 -15.70 2.82
N MET A 97 1.10 -15.71 1.52
CA MET A 97 0.96 -16.89 0.64
C MET A 97 2.24 -17.69 0.45
N LYS A 98 3.42 -17.09 0.67
CA LYS A 98 4.72 -17.69 0.34
C LYS A 98 5.59 -17.98 1.57
N ARG A 99 4.97 -18.29 2.71
CA ARG A 99 5.67 -18.53 3.99
C ARG A 99 6.81 -19.55 3.89
N ALA A 100 6.60 -20.66 3.17
CA ALA A 100 7.63 -21.67 2.95
C ALA A 100 8.87 -21.12 2.22
N VAL A 101 8.67 -20.28 1.20
CA VAL A 101 9.76 -19.62 0.46
C VAL A 101 10.50 -18.66 1.39
N LEU A 102 9.78 -17.87 2.20
CA LEU A 102 10.41 -16.96 3.16
C LEU A 102 11.26 -17.72 4.19
N SER A 103 10.76 -18.85 4.69
CA SER A 103 11.52 -19.71 5.62
C SER A 103 12.81 -20.27 5.00
N GLN A 104 12.84 -20.59 3.71
CA GLN A 104 14.05 -21.02 3.01
C GLN A 104 15.14 -19.93 3.00
N HIS A 105 14.74 -18.66 3.06
CA HIS A 105 15.64 -17.52 3.12
C HIS A 105 15.84 -16.96 4.54
N ALA A 106 15.38 -17.67 5.57
CA ALA A 106 15.39 -17.21 6.97
C ALA A 106 14.73 -15.83 7.19
N VAL A 107 13.72 -15.50 6.37
CA VAL A 107 12.95 -14.26 6.46
C VAL A 107 11.59 -14.54 7.09
N THR A 108 11.18 -13.72 8.05
CA THR A 108 9.81 -13.78 8.60
C THR A 108 8.87 -12.87 7.80
N PRO A 109 7.56 -13.17 7.73
CA PRO A 109 6.57 -12.28 7.12
C PRO A 109 6.64 -10.84 7.65
N ALA A 110 6.80 -10.69 8.97
CA ALA A 110 6.93 -9.38 9.62
C ALA A 110 8.21 -8.64 9.19
N ALA A 111 9.35 -9.34 9.11
CA ALA A 111 10.60 -8.74 8.67
C ALA A 111 10.54 -8.25 7.21
N LEU A 112 9.86 -9.00 6.33
CA LEU A 112 9.64 -8.58 4.94
C LEU A 112 8.80 -7.29 4.87
N VAL A 113 7.68 -7.25 5.61
CA VAL A 113 6.81 -6.06 5.66
C VAL A 113 7.56 -4.85 6.20
N GLU A 114 8.28 -4.99 7.31
CA GLU A 114 9.07 -3.91 7.91
C GLU A 114 10.14 -3.40 6.95
N GLN A 115 10.84 -4.31 6.25
CA GLN A 115 11.84 -3.93 5.27
C GLN A 115 11.22 -3.18 4.07
N THR A 116 10.06 -3.60 3.58
CA THR A 116 9.33 -2.88 2.51
C THR A 116 8.95 -1.47 2.95
N LEU A 117 8.38 -1.31 4.15
CA LEU A 117 8.01 0.01 4.70
C LEU A 117 9.24 0.89 4.90
N ARG A 118 10.35 0.33 5.38
CA ARG A 118 11.64 1.05 5.52
C ARG A 118 12.17 1.52 4.16
N MET A 119 12.16 0.67 3.14
CA MET A 119 12.61 1.03 1.80
C MET A 119 11.75 2.13 1.20
N ALA A 120 10.43 2.05 1.35
CA ALA A 120 9.50 3.09 0.95
C ALA A 120 9.75 4.41 1.71
N ALA A 121 10.00 4.36 3.02
CA ALA A 121 10.30 5.55 3.81
C ALA A 121 11.59 6.25 3.34
N ILE A 122 12.64 5.47 3.04
CA ILE A 122 13.92 5.99 2.57
C ILE A 122 13.77 6.63 1.18
N SER A 123 13.06 5.98 0.24
CA SER A 123 12.90 6.49 -1.12
C SER A 123 12.13 7.81 -1.21
N LEU A 124 11.31 8.12 -0.20
CA LEU A 124 10.56 9.37 -0.10
C LEU A 124 11.35 10.52 0.54
N ARG A 125 12.43 10.22 1.26
CA ARG A 125 13.25 11.25 1.92
C ARG A 125 14.16 11.95 0.91
N ARG A 126 14.66 13.12 1.28
CA ARG A 126 15.74 13.77 0.52
C ARG A 126 16.98 12.87 0.61
N GLY A 127 17.61 12.61 -0.53
CA GLY A 127 18.99 12.12 -0.54
C GLY A 127 19.88 13.21 0.06
N GLU A 128 20.79 12.79 0.93
CA GLU A 128 21.94 13.62 1.33
C GLU A 128 22.93 13.77 0.16
#